data_AF-V2GFL5-F1
#
_entry.id   AF-V2GFL5-F1
#
_cell.length_a   1.000
_cell.length_b   1.000
_cell.length_c   1.000
_cell.angle_alpha   90.00
_cell.angle_beta   90.00
_cell.angle_gamma   90.00
#
_symmetry.space_group_name_H-M   'P 1'
#
loop_
_entity.id
_entity.type
_entity.pdbx_description
1 polymer ?
#
loop_
_entity_poly.entity_id
_entity_poly.type
_entity_poly.pdbx_seq_one_letter_code
_entity_poly.pdbx_strand_id
1 'polypeptide(L)'
;MEGLTIVGYNYTDTYISDFSVNGAGGGNIEVSSKEHSYGGGTCCAAIPADTPLPLGVRIEWKRDGDVPRCRQTVLLEGPVPADPRYFEVHFHQDGKIKVALSDYPSVPHVLIDRFDYTKRKASGNVVNDTMFGTCG
;
A
#
# COMPACT_ATOMS: atom_id res chain seq x y z
N MET A 1 -6.30 -5.82 -22.00
CA MET A 1 -5.45 -5.47 -20.85
C MET A 1 -6.37 -5.49 -19.65
N GLU A 2 -6.29 -6.53 -18.83
CA GLU A 2 -7.07 -6.59 -17.60
C GLU A 2 -6.40 -5.68 -16.57
N GLY A 3 -7.16 -4.79 -15.93
CA GLY A 3 -6.63 -3.92 -14.89
C GLY A 3 -6.32 -4.72 -13.64
N LEU A 4 -5.20 -4.40 -12.97
CA LEU A 4 -4.81 -5.07 -11.73
C LEU A 4 -5.64 -4.52 -10.57
N THR A 5 -6.28 -5.40 -9.79
CA THR A 5 -6.98 -4.98 -8.57
C THR A 5 -5.97 -4.41 -7.60
N ILE A 6 -6.19 -3.18 -7.14
CA ILE A 6 -5.29 -2.54 -6.18
C ILE A 6 -5.65 -3.04 -4.79
N VAL A 7 -4.65 -3.46 -4.03
CA VAL A 7 -4.79 -3.84 -2.61
C VAL A 7 -3.68 -3.24 -1.77
N GLY A 8 -4.00 -2.85 -0.55
CA GLY A 8 -3.07 -2.20 0.37
C GLY A 8 -2.86 -2.99 1.65
N TYR A 9 -1.61 -3.05 2.11
CA TYR A 9 -1.20 -3.63 3.38
C TYR A 9 -0.59 -2.53 4.24
N ASN A 10 -1.14 -2.31 5.43
CA ASN A 10 -0.72 -1.22 6.29
C ASN A 10 -0.10 -1.78 7.58
N TYR A 11 1.22 -1.97 7.53
CA TYR A 11 2.00 -2.40 8.68
C TYR A 11 2.34 -1.24 9.61
N THR A 12 1.99 0.00 9.23
CA THR A 12 2.28 1.20 10.03
C THR A 12 1.43 1.27 11.30
N ASP A 13 1.61 2.35 12.07
CA ASP A 13 0.95 2.48 13.35
C ASP A 13 -0.47 3.07 13.27
N THR A 14 -0.84 3.69 12.15
CA THR A 14 -2.11 4.42 12.00
C THR A 14 -2.84 4.08 10.72
N TYR A 15 -4.14 4.37 10.68
CA TYR A 15 -5.02 4.17 9.52
C TYR A 15 -4.58 4.99 8.30
N ILE A 16 -4.84 4.47 7.10
CA ILE A 16 -4.71 5.19 5.82
C ILE A 16 -6.12 5.37 5.25
N SER A 17 -6.55 6.62 5.10
CA SER A 17 -7.91 6.95 4.65
C SER A 17 -8.11 6.65 3.18
N ASP A 18 -7.09 6.89 2.37
CA ASP A 18 -7.09 6.56 0.96
C ASP A 18 -5.66 6.53 0.42
N PHE A 19 -5.46 5.77 -0.65
CA PHE A 19 -4.22 5.80 -1.43
C PHE A 19 -4.49 5.67 -2.93
N SER A 20 -3.46 5.90 -3.74
CA SER A 20 -3.51 5.72 -5.19
C SER A 20 -2.20 5.16 -5.75
N VAL A 21 -2.32 4.45 -6.87
CA VAL A 21 -1.23 3.89 -7.67
C VAL A 21 -1.25 4.57 -9.04
N ASN A 22 -0.24 5.40 -9.33
CA ASN A 22 -0.19 6.21 -10.55
C ASN A 22 -1.47 7.05 -10.80
N GLY A 23 -2.18 7.43 -9.72
CA GLY A 23 -3.44 8.17 -9.77
C GLY A 23 -4.69 7.29 -9.80
N ALA A 24 -4.59 5.98 -10.01
CA ALA A 24 -5.71 5.06 -9.82
C ALA A 24 -5.95 4.85 -8.32
N GLY A 25 -7.16 5.11 -7.84
CA GLY A 25 -7.49 5.00 -6.42
C GLY A 25 -7.38 3.57 -5.91
N GLY A 26 -6.96 3.42 -4.66
CA GLY A 26 -6.82 2.16 -3.92
C GLY A 26 -7.71 2.07 -2.69
N GLY A 27 -8.56 3.06 -2.37
CA GLY A 27 -9.42 3.01 -1.19
C GLY A 27 -8.68 3.04 0.16
N ASN A 28 -9.39 2.76 1.25
CA ASN A 28 -8.86 2.86 2.61
C ASN A 28 -8.16 1.57 3.09
N ILE A 29 -7.23 1.70 4.04
CA ILE A 29 -6.50 0.56 4.61
C ILE A 29 -6.44 0.65 6.14
N GLU A 30 -7.11 -0.32 6.78
CA GLU A 30 -6.96 -0.59 8.22
C GLU A 30 -5.53 -0.98 8.57
N VAL A 31 -5.14 -0.75 9.82
CA VAL A 31 -3.88 -1.27 10.37
C VAL A 31 -3.94 -2.81 10.33
N SER A 32 -3.06 -3.45 9.55
CA SER A 32 -3.08 -4.91 9.32
C SER A 32 -2.88 -5.70 10.61
N SER A 33 -3.50 -6.87 10.76
CA SER A 33 -3.26 -7.82 11.86
C SER A 33 -2.95 -9.23 11.34
N LYS A 34 -2.71 -10.17 12.26
CA LYS A 34 -2.61 -11.61 11.94
C LYS A 34 -3.85 -12.16 11.23
N GLU A 35 -5.02 -11.57 11.47
CA GLU A 35 -6.32 -12.01 10.97
C GLU A 35 -6.87 -11.10 9.85
N HIS A 36 -6.32 -9.89 9.69
CA HIS A 36 -6.77 -8.88 8.73
C HIS A 36 -5.60 -8.37 7.91
N SER A 37 -5.53 -8.80 6.66
CA SER A 37 -4.32 -8.68 5.88
C SER A 37 -4.25 -7.40 5.05
N TYR A 38 -5.28 -7.15 4.25
CA TYR A 38 -5.32 -6.06 3.28
C TYR A 38 -6.65 -5.30 3.29
N GLY A 39 -6.61 -4.07 2.78
CA GLY A 39 -7.77 -3.23 2.52
C GLY A 39 -7.70 -2.62 1.12
N GLY A 40 -8.71 -1.84 0.75
CA GLY A 40 -8.60 -1.02 -0.45
C GLY A 40 -8.85 -1.73 -1.79
N GLY A 41 -9.51 -2.89 -1.78
CA GLY A 41 -9.87 -3.60 -3.01
C GLY A 41 -10.74 -2.74 -3.94
N THR A 42 -10.10 -2.08 -4.91
CA THR A 42 -10.78 -1.30 -5.95
C THR A 42 -10.02 -1.42 -7.27
N CYS A 43 -10.71 -1.12 -8.36
CA CYS A 43 -10.20 -1.28 -9.70
C CYS A 43 -9.78 0.07 -10.30
N CYS A 44 -8.63 0.19 -11.00
CA CYS A 44 -7.55 -0.79 -11.18
C CYS A 44 -6.23 -0.04 -11.49
N ALA A 45 -5.09 -0.63 -11.15
CA ALA A 45 -3.80 -0.17 -11.63
C ALA A 45 -3.61 -0.61 -13.09
N ALA A 46 -3.37 0.37 -13.97
CA ALA A 46 -3.09 0.12 -15.38
C ALA A 46 -1.59 0.02 -15.61
N ILE A 47 -1.04 -1.19 -15.47
CA ILE A 47 0.35 -1.50 -15.82
C ILE A 47 0.35 -2.41 -17.06
N PRO A 48 0.87 -1.96 -18.22
CA PRO A 48 0.98 -2.79 -19.40
C PRO A 48 1.88 -4.01 -19.14
N ALA A 49 1.46 -5.20 -19.60
CA ALA A 49 2.15 -6.47 -19.35
C ALA A 49 3.62 -6.48 -19.84
N ASP A 50 3.90 -5.82 -20.98
CA ASP A 50 5.23 -5.80 -21.59
C ASP A 50 6.13 -4.67 -21.04
N THR A 51 5.75 -4.03 -19.94
CA THR A 51 6.54 -2.93 -19.35
C THR A 51 7.87 -3.48 -18.80
N PRO A 52 9.02 -2.98 -19.27
CA PRO A 52 10.31 -3.39 -18.71
C PRO A 52 10.45 -3.01 -17.23
N LEU A 53 11.04 -3.90 -16.43
CA LEU A 53 11.36 -3.66 -15.03
C LEU A 53 12.85 -3.31 -14.85
N PRO A 54 13.21 -2.50 -13.84
CA PRO A 54 12.34 -1.93 -12.81
C PRO A 54 11.48 -0.76 -13.31
N LEU A 55 10.23 -0.71 -12.88
CA LEU A 55 9.28 0.36 -13.22
C LEU A 55 9.08 1.32 -12.04
N GLY A 56 9.23 2.62 -12.28
CA GLY A 56 8.89 3.65 -11.29
C GLY A 56 7.37 3.80 -11.15
N VAL A 57 6.86 3.60 -9.93
CA VAL A 57 5.44 3.72 -9.59
C VAL A 57 5.26 4.83 -8.57
N ARG A 58 4.35 5.76 -8.85
CA ARG A 58 3.98 6.84 -7.93
C ARG A 58 2.86 6.35 -7.01
N ILE A 59 3.17 6.29 -5.72
CA ILE A 59 2.21 6.01 -4.66
C ILE A 59 1.88 7.31 -3.96
N GLU A 60 0.59 7.57 -3.76
CA GLU A 60 0.13 8.69 -2.95
C GLU A 60 -0.86 8.19 -1.91
N TRP A 61 -0.84 8.75 -0.71
CA TRP A 61 -1.71 8.31 0.37
C TRP A 61 -2.04 9.46 1.31
N LYS A 62 -3.13 9.30 2.04
CA LYS A 62 -3.55 10.23 3.08
C LYS A 62 -3.88 9.45 4.36
N ARG A 63 -3.50 10.01 5.50
CA ARG A 63 -3.92 9.53 6.82
C ARG A 63 -5.28 10.14 7.17
N ASP A 64 -5.98 9.55 8.13
CA ASP A 64 -7.24 10.12 8.59
C ASP A 64 -7.07 11.52 9.21
N GLY A 65 -8.10 12.37 9.07
CA GLY A 65 -8.11 13.74 9.58
C GLY A 65 -7.62 14.82 8.60
N ASP A 66 -7.41 16.02 9.14
CA ASP A 66 -6.93 17.20 8.39
C ASP A 66 -5.41 17.24 8.32
N VAL A 67 -4.86 16.34 7.51
CA VAL A 67 -3.42 16.15 7.29
C VAL A 67 -3.11 16.17 5.80
N PRO A 68 -1.92 16.66 5.39
CA PRO A 68 -1.55 16.72 3.98
C PRO A 68 -1.48 15.33 3.36
N ARG A 69 -1.71 15.26 2.04
CA ARG A 69 -1.45 14.04 1.26
C ARG A 69 0.05 13.86 1.13
N CYS A 70 0.51 12.62 1.23
CA CYS A 70 1.89 12.25 1.04
C CYS A 70 2.07 11.48 -0.27
N ARG A 71 3.28 11.51 -0.82
CA ARG A 71 3.64 10.80 -2.04
C ARG A 71 5.06 10.25 -2.00
N GLN A 72 5.27 9.13 -2.67
CA GLN A 72 6.58 8.50 -2.85
C GLN A 72 6.60 7.78 -4.20
N THR A 73 7.71 7.89 -4.92
CA THR A 73 7.98 7.02 -6.08
C THR A 73 8.79 5.82 -5.62
N VAL A 74 8.30 4.62 -5.94
CA VAL A 74 8.92 3.33 -5.59
C VAL A 74 9.14 2.51 -6.84
N LEU A 75 10.05 1.54 -6.77
CA LEU A 75 10.33 0.64 -7.88
C LEU A 75 9.49 -0.63 -7.76
N LEU A 76 8.80 -0.99 -8.84
CA LEU A 76 8.35 -2.36 -9.08
C LEU A 76 9.51 -3.10 -9.72
N GLU A 77 10.15 -3.99 -8.97
CA GLU A 77 11.35 -4.72 -9.41
C GLU A 77 11.03 -6.13 -9.94
N GLY A 78 9.83 -6.64 -9.65
CA GLY A 78 9.40 -7.99 -9.97
C GLY A 78 9.63 -8.98 -8.82
N PRO A 79 9.43 -10.29 -9.05
CA PRO A 79 9.05 -10.90 -10.33
C PRO A 79 7.64 -10.50 -10.79
N VAL A 80 7.38 -10.62 -12.09
CA VAL A 80 6.01 -10.55 -12.66
C VAL A 80 5.48 -11.98 -12.73
N PRO A 81 4.39 -12.33 -12.01
CA PRO A 81 3.79 -13.65 -12.13
C PRO A 81 3.19 -13.85 -13.53
N ALA A 82 2.97 -15.09 -13.94
CA ALA A 82 2.46 -15.41 -15.29
C ALA A 82 1.04 -14.85 -15.54
N ASP A 83 0.21 -14.76 -14.49
CA ASP A 83 -1.16 -14.24 -14.54
C ASP A 83 -1.36 -13.19 -13.41
N PRO A 84 -0.82 -11.97 -13.54
CA PRO A 84 -0.93 -10.94 -12.52
C PRO A 84 -2.37 -10.42 -12.47
N ARG A 85 -2.99 -10.44 -11.29
CA ARG A 85 -4.36 -9.97 -11.05
C ARG A 85 -4.44 -8.84 -10.03
N TYR A 86 -3.41 -8.71 -9.20
CA TYR A 86 -3.37 -7.74 -8.11
C TYR A 86 -2.11 -6.88 -8.16
N PHE A 87 -2.28 -5.61 -7.81
CA PHE A 87 -1.20 -4.68 -7.53
C PHE A 87 -1.18 -4.40 -6.03
N GLU A 88 -0.16 -4.90 -5.36
CA GLU A 88 -0.04 -4.81 -3.91
C GLU A 88 0.79 -3.59 -3.52
N VAL A 89 0.32 -2.82 -2.54
CA VAL A 89 1.06 -1.71 -1.93
C VAL A 89 1.26 -1.99 -0.45
N HIS A 90 2.51 -2.07 -0.02
CA HIS A 90 2.87 -2.36 1.37
C HIS A 90 3.48 -1.14 2.03
N PHE A 91 2.79 -0.59 3.03
CA PHE A 91 3.26 0.52 3.86
C PHE A 91 3.95 -0.03 5.12
N HIS A 92 5.26 0.20 5.26
CA HIS A 92 6.06 -0.28 6.39
C HIS A 92 6.26 0.78 7.48
N GLN A 93 6.48 0.32 8.72
CA GLN A 93 6.65 1.19 9.89
C GLN A 93 7.84 2.16 9.76
N ASP A 94 8.88 1.80 9.01
CA ASP A 94 10.04 2.67 8.78
C ASP A 94 9.79 3.75 7.74
N GLY A 95 8.58 3.83 7.18
CA GLY A 95 8.19 4.76 6.12
C GLY A 95 8.46 4.24 4.72
N LYS A 96 9.04 3.05 4.55
CA LYS A 96 9.22 2.48 3.21
C LYS A 96 7.90 1.99 2.65
N ILE A 97 7.74 2.18 1.35
CA ILE A 97 6.68 1.55 0.57
C ILE A 97 7.30 0.52 -0.37
N LYS A 98 6.69 -0.65 -0.45
CA LYS A 98 7.03 -1.69 -1.44
C LYS A 98 5.82 -2.00 -2.29
N VAL A 99 6.07 -2.36 -3.54
CA VAL A 99 5.01 -2.78 -4.47
C VAL A 99 5.33 -4.12 -5.09
N ALA A 100 4.30 -4.90 -5.37
CA ALA A 100 4.42 -6.22 -5.97
C ALA A 100 3.23 -6.53 -6.88
N LEU A 101 3.42 -7.50 -7.77
CA LEU A 101 2.36 -8.10 -8.55
C LEU A 101 2.10 -9.52 -8.05
N SER A 102 0.83 -9.90 -7.95
CA SER A 102 0.42 -11.24 -7.54
C SER A 102 -0.77 -11.73 -8.35
N ASP A 103 -0.91 -13.05 -8.45
CA ASP A 103 -2.08 -13.74 -9.02
C ASP A 103 -3.25 -13.82 -8.02
N TYR A 104 -2.94 -13.81 -6.73
CA TYR A 104 -3.89 -13.75 -5.61
C TYR A 104 -3.34 -12.86 -4.49
N PRO A 105 -4.18 -12.16 -3.70
CA PRO A 105 -3.68 -11.30 -2.62
C PRO A 105 -2.82 -12.09 -1.64
N SER A 106 -1.59 -11.62 -1.45
CA SER A 106 -0.63 -12.26 -0.55
C SER A 106 -1.15 -12.30 0.88
N VAL A 107 -0.73 -13.34 1.61
CA VAL A 107 -0.80 -13.28 3.08
C VAL A 107 0.07 -12.12 3.59
N PRO A 108 -0.24 -11.52 4.75
CA PRO A 108 0.60 -10.46 5.29
C PRO A 108 2.04 -10.91 5.42
N HIS A 109 2.95 -10.15 4.82
CA HIS A 109 4.39 -10.38 4.98
C HIS A 109 4.86 -10.13 6.42
N VAL A 110 4.07 -9.39 7.19
CA VAL A 110 4.35 -9.05 8.59
C VAL A 110 3.13 -9.38 9.43
N LEU A 111 3.29 -10.36 10.33
CA LEU A 111 2.27 -10.82 11.27
C LEU A 111 2.41 -10.08 12.59
N ILE A 112 1.66 -8.98 12.74
CA ILE A 112 1.76 -8.06 13.89
C ILE A 112 0.39 -7.84 14.53
N ASP A 113 0.37 -7.74 15.85
CA ASP A 113 -0.86 -7.46 16.61
C ASP A 113 -1.27 -5.99 16.45
N ARG A 114 -2.56 -5.69 16.58
CA ARG A 114 -3.11 -4.31 16.55
C ARG A 114 -3.94 -4.04 17.80
N PHE A 115 -4.00 -2.78 18.22
CA PHE A 115 -4.87 -2.35 19.32
C PHE A 115 -6.32 -2.23 18.84
N ASP A 116 -6.53 -1.53 17.73
CA ASP A 116 -7.81 -1.47 17.01
C ASP A 116 -7.57 -1.35 15.50
N TYR A 117 -8.63 -1.23 14.70
CA TYR A 117 -8.51 -1.18 13.23
C TYR A 117 -7.83 0.09 12.69
N THR A 118 -7.78 1.16 13.49
CA THR A 118 -7.14 2.44 13.16
C THR A 118 -5.76 2.63 13.77
N LYS A 119 -5.42 1.87 14.83
CA LYS A 119 -4.21 2.06 15.63
C LYS A 119 -3.50 0.75 15.96
N ARG A 120 -2.18 0.76 15.81
CA ARG A 120 -1.30 -0.35 16.20
C ARG A 120 -1.17 -0.50 17.72
N LYS A 121 -1.08 0.62 18.43
CA LYS A 121 -0.86 0.69 19.89
C LYS A 121 -1.93 1.54 20.56
N ALA A 122 -2.20 1.30 21.84
CA ALA A 122 -3.12 2.14 22.63
C ALA A 122 -2.62 3.59 22.76
N SER A 123 -1.30 3.78 22.83
CA SER A 123 -0.61 5.07 22.85
C SER A 123 0.78 4.94 22.21
N GLY A 124 1.40 6.08 21.83
CA GLY A 124 2.75 6.08 21.24
C GLY A 124 2.83 5.53 19.80
N ASN A 125 1.77 5.68 19.02
CA ASN A 125 1.78 5.40 17.58
C ASN A 125 2.67 6.43 16.85
N VAL A 126 3.45 5.97 15.87
CA VAL A 126 4.39 6.81 15.13
C VAL A 126 4.00 6.88 13.65
N VAL A 127 4.14 8.07 13.05
CA VAL A 127 3.93 8.29 11.62
C VAL A 127 5.27 8.67 10.99
N ASN A 128 5.76 7.83 10.07
CA ASN A 128 7.05 7.97 9.41
C ASN A 128 6.90 8.34 7.92
N ASP A 129 5.77 8.94 7.54
CA ASP A 129 5.41 9.22 6.14
C ASP A 129 6.40 10.17 5.43
N THR A 130 7.06 11.06 6.18
CA THR A 130 8.06 12.00 5.66
C THR A 130 9.49 11.46 5.62
N MET A 131 9.73 10.22 6.10
CA MET A 131 11.07 9.63 6.09
C MET A 131 11.57 9.38 4.67
N PHE A 132 10.68 8.90 3.79
CA PHE A 132 10.97 8.64 2.38
C PHE A 132 9.94 9.30 1.43
N GLY A 133 8.84 9.82 1.97
CA GLY A 133 7.81 10.52 1.22
C GLY A 133 7.91 12.04 1.32
N THR A 134 7.21 12.72 0.43
CA THR A 134 6.95 14.18 0.51
C THR A 134 5.48 14.39 0.78
N CYS A 135 5.14 15.24 1.75
CA CYS A 135 3.75 15.59 2.08
C CYS A 135 3.52 17.08 1.86
N GLY A 136 2.43 17.45 1.19
CA GLY A 136 2.08 18.83 0.87
C GLY A 136 0.90 18.96 -0.07
#